data_AF-A0A4Y9FZ91-F1
#
_entry.id   AF-A0A4Y9FZ91-F1
#
_cell.length_a   1.000
_cell.length_b   1.000
_cell.length_c   1.000
_cell.angle_alpha   90.00
_cell.angle_beta   90.00
_cell.angle_gamma   90.00
#
_symmetry.space_group_name_H-M   'P 1'
#
loop_
_entity.id
_entity.type
_entity.pdbx_description
1 polymer ?
#
loop_
_entity_poly.entity_id
_entity_poly.type
_entity_poly.pdbx_seq_one_letter_code
_entity_poly.pdbx_strand_id
1 'polypeptide(L)'
;MAAGLIPAAIVGLVLVGALVGLGFGLPGLLEWLTPFADGWQPVWADLLRWVLGLAVMGGAIILAIVTFTALTLLVGEPFYDRIWRSVERELGGTVPDVPYSIGRSIGDALGLFGKGLLSALCAGLIALIPVAGAAAGAVVGALLNGRVIADELSSRGLTARGLGGAQRAALLRANRARVLGFGVAVHVCFLVPFAAIAVMPAAVAGAAMLGRRVAGEPDTLPAPAPRA
;
A
#
# COMPACT_ATOMS: atom_id res chain seq x y z
N MET A 1 -15.68 11.23 -1.15
CA MET A 1 -14.68 10.38 -1.84
C MET A 1 -13.33 11.07 -2.08
N ALA A 2 -13.25 12.40 -2.28
CA ALA A 2 -11.97 13.11 -2.47
C ALA A 2 -11.09 13.28 -1.21
N ALA A 3 -11.65 13.13 0.01
CA ALA A 3 -10.92 13.40 1.26
C ALA A 3 -9.73 12.45 1.52
N GLY A 4 -9.73 11.25 0.93
CA GLY A 4 -8.63 10.28 1.09
C GLY A 4 -7.36 10.64 0.30
N LEU A 5 -7.47 11.49 -0.72
CA LEU A 5 -6.33 11.97 -1.53
C LEU A 5 -5.53 13.08 -0.85
N ILE A 6 -6.16 13.80 0.09
CA ILE A 6 -5.60 15.02 0.70
C ILE A 6 -4.27 14.74 1.42
N PRO A 7 -4.16 13.69 2.27
CA PRO A 7 -2.88 13.30 2.88
C PRO A 7 -1.73 13.11 1.90
N ALA A 8 -1.96 12.29 0.86
CA ALA A 8 -0.93 11.93 -0.10
C ALA A 8 -0.53 13.13 -0.95
N ALA A 9 -1.49 13.98 -1.33
CA ALA A 9 -1.22 15.21 -2.06
C ALA A 9 -0.37 16.18 -1.23
N ILE A 10 -0.67 16.38 0.06
CA ILE A 10 0.11 17.28 0.92
C ILE A 10 1.54 16.78 1.07
N VAL A 11 1.72 15.50 1.44
CA VAL A 11 3.05 14.89 1.61
C VAL A 11 3.84 14.94 0.30
N GLY A 12 3.18 14.62 -0.83
CA GLY A 12 3.78 14.68 -2.16
C GLY A 12 4.24 16.08 -2.53
N LEU A 13 3.39 17.09 -2.33
CA LEU A 13 3.73 18.49 -2.62
C LEU A 13 4.92 18.99 -1.78
N VAL A 14 4.95 18.65 -0.49
CA VAL A 14 6.06 19.04 0.41
C VAL A 14 7.36 18.40 -0.05
N LEU A 15 7.36 17.09 -0.36
CA LEU A 15 8.58 16.38 -0.78
C LEU A 15 9.05 16.82 -2.18
N VAL A 16 8.14 17.04 -3.11
CA VAL A 16 8.48 17.60 -4.43
C VAL A 16 9.05 19.01 -4.27
N GLY A 17 8.43 19.86 -3.44
CA GLY A 17 8.95 21.19 -3.14
C GLY A 17 10.35 21.16 -2.52
N ALA A 18 10.60 20.22 -1.60
CA ALA A 18 11.92 20.01 -1.00
C ALA A 18 12.96 19.55 -2.03
N LEU A 19 12.61 18.62 -2.93
CA LEU A 19 13.51 18.17 -4.00
C LEU A 19 13.82 19.28 -5.01
N VAL A 20 12.80 20.07 -5.38
CA VAL A 20 12.97 21.23 -6.26
C VAL A 20 13.86 22.28 -5.60
N GLY A 21 13.59 22.61 -4.33
CA GLY A 21 14.42 23.54 -3.55
C GLY A 21 15.86 23.06 -3.41
N LEU A 22 16.06 21.77 -3.13
CA LEU A 22 17.38 21.14 -3.12
C LEU A 22 18.04 21.25 -4.50
N GLY A 23 17.32 21.00 -5.58
CA GLY A 23 17.85 21.11 -6.95
C GLY A 23 18.38 22.51 -7.28
N PHE A 24 17.62 23.55 -6.91
CA PHE A 24 18.08 24.93 -7.07
C PHE A 24 19.23 25.32 -6.13
N GLY A 25 19.24 24.78 -4.91
CA GLY A 25 20.29 25.02 -3.91
C GLY A 25 21.53 24.13 -4.07
N LEU A 26 21.47 23.12 -4.94
CA LEU A 26 22.50 22.08 -5.06
C LEU A 26 23.88 22.67 -5.42
N PRO A 27 24.01 23.59 -6.40
CA PRO A 27 25.32 24.15 -6.73
C PRO A 27 25.98 24.84 -5.53
N GLY A 28 25.24 25.70 -4.82
CA GLY A 28 25.76 26.40 -3.64
C GLY A 28 26.07 25.47 -2.46
N LEU A 29 25.27 24.41 -2.28
CA LEU A 29 25.55 23.37 -1.29
C LEU A 29 26.86 22.65 -1.60
N LEU A 30 27.09 22.30 -2.86
CA LEU A 30 28.30 21.58 -3.28
C LEU A 30 29.54 22.47 -3.16
N GLU A 31 29.45 23.75 -3.52
CA GLU A 31 30.52 24.73 -3.29
C GLU A 31 30.87 24.83 -1.80
N TRP A 32 29.85 24.96 -0.94
CA TRP A 32 30.03 25.03 0.51
C TRP A 32 30.63 23.75 1.12
N LEU A 33 30.29 22.58 0.58
CA LEU A 33 30.84 21.29 1.02
C LEU A 33 32.25 21.01 0.50
N THR A 34 32.69 21.67 -0.57
CA THR A 34 33.94 21.36 -1.27
C THR A 34 34.94 22.53 -1.35
N PRO A 35 35.16 23.34 -0.29
CA PRO A 35 36.11 24.45 -0.34
C PRO A 35 37.56 23.97 -0.55
N PHE A 36 37.86 22.74 -0.16
CA PHE A 36 39.16 22.11 -0.39
C PHE A 36 39.46 21.85 -1.88
N ALA A 37 38.43 21.83 -2.74
CA ALA A 37 38.57 21.57 -4.18
C ALA A 37 38.79 22.86 -4.99
N ASP A 38 38.70 24.05 -4.38
CA ASP A 38 38.83 25.34 -5.08
C ASP A 38 40.23 25.56 -5.68
N GLY A 39 41.27 24.95 -5.08
CA GLY A 39 42.64 25.00 -5.59
C GLY A 39 42.97 23.94 -6.65
N TRP A 40 42.02 23.07 -7.00
CA TRP A 40 42.26 21.98 -7.95
C TRP A 40 42.19 22.48 -9.39
N GLN A 41 42.64 21.65 -10.34
CA GLN A 41 42.34 21.94 -11.74
C GLN A 41 40.83 21.89 -11.97
N PRO A 42 40.25 22.84 -12.76
CA PRO A 42 38.80 22.98 -12.91
C PRO A 42 38.07 21.68 -13.27
N VAL A 43 38.62 20.91 -14.21
CA VAL A 43 38.03 19.65 -14.68
C VAL A 43 37.81 18.65 -13.54
N TRP A 44 38.78 18.52 -12.62
CA TRP A 44 38.68 17.58 -11.51
C TRP A 44 37.74 18.07 -10.41
N ALA A 45 37.71 19.38 -10.14
CA ALA A 45 36.76 19.99 -9.21
C ALA A 45 35.32 19.86 -9.71
N ASP A 46 35.08 20.13 -11.00
CA ASP A 46 33.77 20.02 -11.62
C ASP A 46 33.28 18.57 -11.64
N LEU A 47 34.15 17.62 -12.01
CA LEU A 47 33.80 16.20 -11.99
C LEU A 47 33.41 15.73 -10.59
N LEU A 48 34.17 16.12 -9.55
CA LEU A 48 33.86 15.81 -8.16
C LEU A 48 32.49 16.36 -7.76
N ARG A 49 32.23 17.65 -8.05
CA ARG A 49 30.97 18.31 -7.73
C ARG A 49 29.79 17.68 -8.48
N TRP A 50 29.97 17.27 -9.73
CA TRP A 50 28.95 16.53 -10.49
C TRP A 50 28.61 15.18 -9.85
N VAL A 51 29.62 14.38 -9.51
CA VAL A 51 29.41 13.07 -8.87
C VAL A 51 28.75 13.23 -7.51
N LEU A 52 29.20 14.19 -6.71
CA LEU A 52 28.62 14.49 -5.40
C LEU A 52 27.18 15.01 -5.54
N GLY A 53 26.90 15.85 -6.53
CA GLY A 53 25.56 16.33 -6.85
C GLY A 53 24.62 15.19 -7.21
N LEU A 54 25.06 14.24 -8.04
CA LEU A 54 24.28 13.06 -8.39
C LEU A 54 24.01 12.18 -7.17
N ALA A 55 25.00 11.99 -6.30
CA ALA A 55 24.86 11.21 -5.08
C ALA A 55 23.88 11.86 -4.09
N VAL A 56 23.98 13.17 -3.88
CA VAL A 56 23.09 13.95 -2.99
C VAL A 56 21.67 13.95 -3.53
N MET A 57 21.48 14.26 -4.81
CA MET A 57 20.16 14.28 -5.44
C MET A 57 19.53 12.89 -5.48
N GLY A 58 20.30 11.87 -5.89
CA GLY A 58 19.84 10.48 -5.90
C GLY A 58 19.47 9.98 -4.50
N GLY A 59 20.30 10.28 -3.50
CA GLY A 59 20.02 9.98 -2.09
C GLY A 59 18.76 10.69 -1.59
N ALA A 60 18.58 11.97 -1.92
CA ALA A 60 17.39 12.73 -1.57
C ALA A 60 16.12 12.18 -2.24
N ILE A 61 16.20 11.73 -3.50
CA ILE A 61 15.08 11.08 -4.20
C ILE A 61 14.69 9.78 -3.50
N ILE A 62 15.67 8.91 -3.19
CA ILE A 62 15.41 7.65 -2.48
C ILE A 62 14.78 7.93 -1.12
N LEU A 63 15.35 8.87 -0.36
CA LEU A 63 14.81 9.30 0.93
C LEU A 63 13.39 9.83 0.78
N ALA A 64 13.12 10.67 -0.23
CA ALA A 64 11.80 11.19 -0.51
C ALA A 64 10.80 10.07 -0.83
N ILE A 65 11.18 9.06 -1.61
CA ILE A 65 10.31 7.90 -1.90
C ILE A 65 9.98 7.14 -0.61
N VAL A 66 10.99 6.79 0.19
CA VAL A 66 10.80 6.03 1.43
C VAL A 66 9.96 6.82 2.44
N THR A 67 10.27 8.10 2.64
CA THR A 67 9.54 8.98 3.54
C THR A 67 8.13 9.27 3.03
N PHE A 68 7.93 9.42 1.71
CA PHE A 68 6.59 9.56 1.12
C PHE A 68 5.73 8.34 1.45
N THR A 69 6.22 7.14 1.19
CA THR A 69 5.47 5.91 1.52
C THR A 69 5.16 5.82 3.01
N ALA A 70 6.14 6.07 3.89
CA ALA A 70 5.93 6.03 5.33
C ALA A 70 4.90 7.07 5.81
N LEU A 71 5.04 8.32 5.38
CA LEU A 71 4.14 9.42 5.76
C LEU A 71 2.74 9.22 5.19
N THR A 72 2.60 8.77 3.93
CA THR A 72 1.29 8.52 3.33
C THR A 72 0.56 7.37 3.99
N LEU A 73 1.27 6.32 4.43
CA LEU A 73 0.69 5.25 5.24
C LEU A 73 0.24 5.76 6.61
N LEU A 74 1.11 6.50 7.31
CA LEU A 74 0.84 7.05 8.64
C LEU A 74 -0.36 8.00 8.63
N VAL A 75 -0.43 8.90 7.65
CA VAL A 75 -1.54 9.85 7.53
C VAL A 75 -2.79 9.18 6.95
N GLY A 76 -2.64 8.16 6.11
CA GLY A 76 -3.76 7.42 5.50
C GLY A 76 -4.49 6.50 6.46
N GLU A 77 -3.77 5.88 7.41
CA GLU A 77 -4.33 4.95 8.39
C GLU A 77 -5.62 5.43 9.09
N PRO A 78 -5.69 6.65 9.66
CA PRO A 78 -6.91 7.13 10.30
C PRO A 78 -8.09 7.31 9.34
N PHE A 79 -7.84 7.60 8.06
CA PHE A 79 -8.91 7.69 7.06
C PHE A 79 -9.45 6.31 6.70
N TYR A 80 -8.56 5.32 6.49
CA TYR A 80 -8.96 3.95 6.19
C TYR A 80 -9.74 3.33 7.36
N ASP A 81 -9.31 3.59 8.59
CA ASP A 81 -10.02 3.15 9.78
C ASP A 81 -11.42 3.77 9.90
N ARG A 82 -11.56 5.07 9.62
CA ARG A 82 -12.89 5.74 9.59
C ARG A 82 -13.81 5.15 8.53
N ILE A 83 -13.30 4.86 7.33
CA ILE A 83 -14.07 4.24 6.25
C ILE A 83 -14.56 2.85 6.70
N TRP A 84 -13.66 2.03 7.22
CA TRP A 84 -14.00 0.69 7.71
C TRP A 84 -15.08 0.75 8.80
N ARG A 85 -14.91 1.62 9.80
CA ARG A 85 -15.92 1.81 10.87
C ARG A 85 -17.25 2.36 10.34
N SER A 86 -17.24 3.20 9.30
CA SER A 86 -18.47 3.69 8.65
C SER A 86 -19.25 2.55 8.02
N VAL A 87 -18.56 1.70 7.24
CA VAL A 87 -19.19 0.57 6.57
C VAL A 87 -19.74 -0.44 7.58
N GLU A 88 -19.01 -0.73 8.66
CA GLU A 88 -19.51 -1.61 9.73
C GLU A 88 -20.78 -1.06 10.41
N ARG A 89 -20.82 0.25 10.69
CA ARG A 89 -21.99 0.91 11.28
C ARG A 89 -23.18 0.95 10.32
N GLU A 90 -22.95 1.31 9.06
CA GLU A 90 -23.99 1.40 8.02
C GLU A 90 -24.65 0.05 7.75
N LEU A 91 -23.89 -1.04 7.86
CA LEU A 91 -24.42 -2.39 7.67
C LEU A 91 -25.00 -2.98 8.97
N GLY A 92 -25.09 -2.22 10.07
CA GLY A 92 -25.77 -2.64 11.30
C GLY A 92 -24.92 -3.48 12.27
N GLY A 93 -23.58 -3.43 12.16
CA GLY A 93 -22.67 -4.09 13.09
C GLY A 93 -22.27 -3.22 14.28
N THR A 94 -21.97 -3.83 15.44
CA THR A 94 -21.23 -3.15 16.51
C THR A 94 -19.75 -3.06 16.09
N VAL A 95 -19.15 -1.88 16.17
CA VAL A 95 -17.72 -1.70 15.84
C VAL A 95 -16.90 -2.41 16.92
N PRO A 96 -16.19 -3.51 16.62
CA PRO A 96 -15.42 -4.22 17.62
C PRO A 96 -14.13 -3.45 17.91
N ASP A 97 -13.89 -3.09 19.18
CA ASP A 97 -12.71 -2.35 19.63
C ASP A 97 -11.84 -3.31 20.45
N VAL A 98 -11.11 -4.20 19.76
CA VAL A 98 -10.17 -5.12 20.41
C VAL A 98 -8.73 -4.65 20.15
N PRO A 99 -7.93 -4.37 21.20
CA PRO A 99 -6.55 -3.93 21.02
C PRO A 99 -5.69 -5.03 20.38
N TYR A 100 -4.99 -4.68 19.31
CA TYR A 100 -4.10 -5.58 18.57
C TYR A 100 -2.76 -5.71 19.30
N SER A 101 -2.25 -6.93 19.49
CA SER A 101 -0.94 -7.13 20.14
C SER A 101 0.21 -6.92 19.15
N ILE A 102 1.22 -6.13 19.54
CA ILE A 102 2.39 -5.79 18.71
C ILE A 102 3.12 -7.04 18.20
N GLY A 103 3.29 -8.06 19.05
CA GLY A 103 3.96 -9.31 18.66
C GLY A 103 3.21 -10.11 17.59
N ARG A 104 1.87 -10.07 17.60
CA ARG A 104 1.05 -10.71 16.56
C ARG A 104 1.10 -9.92 15.25
N SER A 105 1.17 -8.60 15.29
CA SER A 105 1.37 -7.76 14.11
C SER A 105 2.66 -8.07 13.36
N ILE A 106 3.76 -8.29 14.08
CA ILE A 106 5.06 -8.63 13.45
C ILE A 106 4.98 -9.99 12.75
N GLY A 107 4.41 -11.00 13.41
CA GLY A 107 4.23 -12.33 12.81
C GLY A 107 3.33 -12.30 11.57
N ASP A 108 2.24 -11.54 11.62
CA ASP A 108 1.34 -11.36 10.49
C ASP A 108 2.03 -10.63 9.32
N ALA A 109 2.81 -9.58 9.61
CA ALA A 109 3.57 -8.82 8.61
C ALA A 109 4.64 -9.69 7.92
N LEU A 110 5.41 -10.49 8.69
CA LEU A 110 6.40 -11.41 8.14
C LEU A 110 5.76 -12.52 7.29
N GLY A 111 4.63 -13.07 7.76
CA GLY A 111 3.88 -14.08 7.01
C GLY A 111 3.33 -13.51 5.70
N LEU A 112 2.85 -12.27 5.71
CA LEU A 112 2.37 -11.59 4.52
C LEU A 112 3.50 -11.29 3.54
N PHE A 113 4.63 -10.78 4.02
CA PHE A 113 5.83 -10.55 3.22
C PHE A 113 6.31 -11.85 2.56
N GLY A 114 6.37 -12.95 3.32
CA GLY A 114 6.74 -14.26 2.79
C GLY A 114 5.80 -14.77 1.70
N LYS A 115 4.48 -14.61 1.87
CA LYS A 115 3.48 -14.94 0.83
C LYS A 115 3.67 -14.08 -0.42
N GLY A 116 3.91 -12.78 -0.25
CA GLY A 116 4.15 -11.85 -1.36
C GLY A 116 5.42 -12.20 -2.13
N LEU A 117 6.51 -12.52 -1.43
CA LEU A 117 7.77 -12.94 -2.05
C LEU A 117 7.61 -14.26 -2.82
N LEU A 118 6.93 -15.25 -2.23
CA LEU A 118 6.64 -16.52 -2.90
C LEU A 118 5.76 -16.32 -4.14
N SER A 119 4.74 -15.46 -4.04
CA SER A 119 3.88 -15.06 -5.15
C SER A 119 4.70 -14.47 -6.31
N ALA A 120 5.56 -13.50 -6.00
CA ALA A 120 6.45 -12.87 -6.98
C ALA A 120 7.41 -13.88 -7.63
N LEU A 121 8.00 -14.79 -6.83
CA LEU A 121 8.89 -15.82 -7.33
C LEU A 121 8.15 -16.79 -8.28
N CYS A 122 6.99 -17.31 -7.87
CA CYS A 122 6.20 -18.21 -8.71
C CYS A 122 5.77 -17.54 -10.02
N ALA A 123 5.25 -16.32 -9.96
CA ALA A 123 4.85 -15.57 -11.14
C ALA A 123 6.04 -15.26 -12.06
N GLY A 124 7.18 -14.88 -11.48
CA GLY A 124 8.42 -14.59 -12.19
C GLY A 124 8.99 -15.82 -12.90
N LEU A 125 9.03 -16.97 -12.22
CA LEU A 125 9.50 -18.23 -12.83
C LEU A 125 8.62 -18.67 -14.00
N ILE A 126 7.30 -18.51 -13.89
CA ILE A 126 6.38 -18.80 -15.00
C ILE A 126 6.58 -17.81 -16.14
N ALA A 127 6.85 -16.54 -15.84
CA ALA A 127 7.11 -15.51 -16.84
C ALA A 127 8.34 -15.79 -17.71
N LEU A 128 9.28 -16.62 -17.26
CA LEU A 128 10.47 -17.04 -18.01
C LEU A 128 10.18 -18.07 -19.12
N ILE A 129 8.99 -18.69 -19.12
CA ILE A 129 8.62 -19.67 -20.16
C ILE A 129 8.44 -18.93 -21.50
N PRO A 130 9.15 -19.32 -22.58
CA PRO A 130 9.00 -18.67 -23.88
C PRO A 130 7.55 -18.71 -24.40
N VAL A 131 7.17 -17.68 -25.16
CA VAL A 131 5.86 -17.52 -25.84
C VAL A 131 4.68 -17.31 -24.88
N ALA A 132 4.42 -18.25 -23.97
CA ALA A 132 3.23 -18.23 -23.09
C ALA A 132 3.52 -17.74 -21.66
N GLY A 133 4.79 -17.72 -21.24
CA GLY A 133 5.16 -17.45 -19.85
C GLY A 133 4.73 -16.08 -19.37
N ALA A 134 4.92 -15.02 -20.17
CA ALA A 134 4.54 -13.67 -19.76
C ALA A 134 3.04 -13.57 -19.42
N ALA A 135 2.16 -14.11 -20.26
CA ALA A 135 0.73 -14.12 -20.03
C ALA A 135 0.35 -15.02 -18.83
N ALA A 136 0.92 -16.23 -18.76
CA ALA A 136 0.67 -17.15 -17.66
C ALA A 136 1.17 -16.59 -16.31
N GLY A 137 2.34 -15.95 -16.30
CA GLY A 137 2.95 -15.30 -15.15
C GLY A 137 2.13 -14.10 -14.68
N ALA A 138 1.59 -13.29 -15.61
CA ALA A 138 0.67 -12.21 -15.27
C ALA A 138 -0.62 -12.73 -14.62
N VAL A 139 -1.22 -13.79 -15.18
CA VAL A 139 -2.43 -14.41 -14.62
C VAL A 139 -2.15 -14.99 -13.24
N VAL A 140 -1.09 -15.80 -13.11
CA VAL A 140 -0.72 -16.41 -11.82
C VAL A 140 -0.36 -15.33 -10.79
N GLY A 141 0.40 -14.31 -11.19
CA GLY A 141 0.73 -13.17 -10.35
C GLY A 141 -0.53 -12.45 -9.85
N ALA A 142 -1.51 -12.22 -10.73
CA ALA A 142 -2.77 -11.60 -10.34
C ALA A 142 -3.58 -12.46 -9.36
N LEU A 143 -3.63 -13.78 -9.58
CA LEU A 143 -4.31 -14.72 -8.69
C LEU A 143 -3.65 -14.79 -7.30
N LEU A 144 -2.33 -14.92 -7.26
CA LEU A 144 -1.56 -15.04 -6.02
C LEU A 144 -1.54 -13.72 -5.24
N ASN A 145 -1.20 -12.60 -5.89
CA ASN A 145 -1.20 -11.29 -5.25
C ASN A 145 -2.61 -10.85 -4.85
N GLY A 146 -3.62 -11.15 -5.68
CA GLY A 146 -5.01 -10.89 -5.33
C GLY A 146 -5.40 -11.60 -4.03
N ARG A 147 -5.03 -12.88 -3.89
CA ARG A 147 -5.29 -13.62 -2.65
C ARG A 147 -4.57 -13.01 -1.43
N VAL A 148 -3.33 -12.55 -1.59
CA VAL A 148 -2.56 -11.87 -0.54
C VAL A 148 -3.24 -10.56 -0.12
N ILE A 149 -3.61 -9.72 -1.08
CA ILE A 149 -4.30 -8.44 -0.84
C ILE A 149 -5.65 -8.66 -0.14
N ALA A 150 -6.42 -9.67 -0.55
CA ALA A 150 -7.69 -9.98 0.09
C ALA A 150 -7.50 -10.42 1.56
N ASP A 151 -6.50 -11.25 1.85
CA ASP A 151 -6.15 -11.67 3.21
C ASP A 151 -5.71 -10.49 4.07
N GLU A 152 -4.86 -9.61 3.51
CA GLU A 152 -4.37 -8.40 4.18
C GLU A 152 -5.51 -7.42 4.51
N LEU A 153 -6.33 -7.04 3.52
CA LEU A 153 -7.37 -6.04 3.72
C LEU A 153 -8.51 -6.55 4.63
N SER A 154 -8.87 -7.84 4.53
CA SER A 154 -9.91 -8.43 5.40
C SER A 154 -9.41 -8.76 6.80
N SER A 155 -8.08 -8.76 7.02
CA SER A 155 -7.48 -9.14 8.28
C SER A 155 -7.96 -8.30 9.46
N ARG A 156 -7.96 -6.98 9.30
CA ARG A 156 -8.31 -6.02 10.34
C ARG A 156 -9.72 -6.26 10.84
N GLY A 157 -10.69 -6.39 9.93
CA GLY A 157 -12.09 -6.64 10.27
C GLY A 157 -12.34 -8.00 10.92
N LEU A 158 -11.62 -9.05 10.49
CA LEU A 158 -11.75 -10.38 11.08
C LEU A 158 -11.05 -10.49 12.45
N THR A 159 -9.89 -9.84 12.62
CA THR A 159 -9.22 -9.81 13.93
C THR A 159 -10.01 -8.96 14.93
N ALA A 160 -10.66 -7.87 14.49
CA ALA A 160 -11.56 -7.09 15.33
C ALA A 160 -12.70 -7.96 15.92
N ARG A 161 -13.15 -8.99 15.18
CA ARG A 161 -14.12 -10.00 15.64
C ARG A 161 -13.53 -11.05 16.60
N GLY A 162 -12.28 -10.89 17.05
CA GLY A 162 -11.60 -11.82 17.94
C GLY A 162 -11.11 -13.11 17.27
N LEU A 163 -11.18 -13.21 15.94
CA LEU A 163 -10.81 -14.42 15.23
C LEU A 163 -9.30 -14.58 15.17
N GLY A 164 -8.80 -15.72 15.66
CA GLY A 164 -7.39 -16.09 15.56
C GLY A 164 -6.96 -16.42 14.12
N GLY A 165 -5.65 -16.42 13.85
CA GLY A 165 -5.11 -16.66 12.50
C GLY A 165 -5.60 -17.96 11.85
N ALA A 166 -5.72 -19.05 12.63
CA ALA A 166 -6.22 -20.35 12.13
C ALA A 166 -7.70 -20.29 11.73
N GLN A 167 -8.54 -19.63 12.53
CA GLN A 167 -9.98 -19.46 12.27
C GLN A 167 -10.19 -18.57 11.04
N ARG A 168 -9.44 -17.46 10.94
CA ARG A 168 -9.43 -16.57 9.77
C ARG A 168 -9.06 -17.34 8.50
N ALA A 169 -7.97 -18.11 8.55
CA ALA A 169 -7.53 -18.90 7.40
C ALA A 169 -8.57 -19.96 6.99
N ALA A 170 -9.29 -20.56 7.94
CA ALA A 170 -10.36 -21.53 7.66
C ALA A 170 -11.56 -20.85 6.97
N LEU A 171 -12.00 -19.70 7.48
CA LEU A 171 -13.12 -18.94 6.92
C LEU A 171 -12.82 -18.41 5.51
N LEU A 172 -11.63 -17.87 5.28
CA LEU A 172 -11.19 -17.42 3.96
C LEU A 172 -11.05 -18.60 2.98
N ARG A 173 -10.62 -19.77 3.46
CA ARG A 173 -10.58 -21.00 2.63
C ARG A 173 -11.97 -21.50 2.26
N ALA A 174 -12.93 -21.46 3.18
CA ALA A 174 -14.33 -21.83 2.91
C ALA A 174 -14.97 -20.91 1.85
N ASN A 175 -14.53 -19.65 1.75
CA ASN A 175 -15.04 -18.65 0.81
C ASN A 175 -14.06 -18.32 -0.33
N ARG A 176 -13.21 -19.28 -0.72
CA ARG A 176 -12.08 -19.06 -1.66
C ARG A 176 -12.41 -18.28 -2.92
N ALA A 177 -13.57 -18.53 -3.54
CA ALA A 177 -13.97 -17.87 -4.78
C ALA A 177 -14.24 -16.37 -4.58
N ARG A 178 -14.93 -15.99 -3.50
CA ARG A 178 -15.23 -14.58 -3.17
C ARG A 178 -13.96 -13.83 -2.79
N VAL A 179 -13.11 -14.45 -1.97
CA VAL A 179 -11.83 -13.88 -1.54
C VAL A 179 -10.92 -13.64 -2.75
N LEU A 180 -10.79 -14.63 -3.62
CA LEU A 180 -9.98 -14.53 -4.84
C LEU A 180 -10.55 -13.49 -5.80
N GLY A 181 -11.86 -13.48 -6.05
CA GLY A 181 -12.51 -12.53 -6.95
C GLY A 181 -12.33 -11.08 -6.49
N PHE A 182 -12.58 -10.79 -5.21
CA PHE A 182 -12.31 -9.47 -4.62
C PHE A 182 -10.85 -9.08 -4.75
N GLY A 183 -9.94 -9.97 -4.33
CA GLY A 183 -8.51 -9.72 -4.35
C GLY A 183 -7.94 -9.46 -5.73
N VAL A 184 -8.32 -10.26 -6.72
CA VAL A 184 -7.91 -10.10 -8.12
C VAL A 184 -8.43 -8.79 -8.68
N ALA A 185 -9.69 -8.43 -8.41
CA ALA A 185 -10.25 -7.15 -8.86
C ALA A 185 -9.46 -5.96 -8.30
N VAL A 186 -9.15 -5.98 -6.99
CA VAL A 186 -8.32 -4.93 -6.37
C VAL A 186 -6.92 -4.91 -6.97
N HIS A 187 -6.29 -6.08 -7.13
CA HIS A 187 -4.94 -6.18 -7.67
C HIS A 187 -4.84 -5.63 -9.10
N VAL A 188 -5.76 -6.01 -9.99
CA VAL A 188 -5.79 -5.53 -11.38
C VAL A 188 -6.01 -4.02 -11.42
N CYS A 189 -6.88 -3.48 -10.57
CA CYS A 189 -7.05 -2.04 -10.44
C CYS A 189 -5.75 -1.34 -9.97
N PHE A 190 -4.97 -1.96 -9.09
CA PHE A 190 -3.68 -1.42 -8.63
C PHE A 190 -2.57 -1.49 -9.69
N LEU A 191 -2.73 -2.26 -10.76
CA LEU A 191 -1.80 -2.25 -11.89
C LEU A 191 -1.87 -0.95 -12.69
N VAL A 192 -3.00 -0.23 -12.64
CA VAL A 192 -3.14 1.07 -13.29
C VAL A 192 -2.43 2.11 -12.41
N PRO A 193 -1.42 2.83 -12.94
CA PRO A 193 -0.74 3.88 -12.20
C PRO A 193 -1.74 4.89 -11.63
N PHE A 194 -1.50 5.36 -10.41
CA PHE A 194 -2.37 6.29 -9.64
C PHE A 194 -3.76 5.76 -9.26
N ALA A 195 -4.28 4.71 -9.91
CA ALA A 195 -5.59 4.15 -9.58
C ALA A 195 -5.66 3.64 -8.14
N ALA A 196 -4.54 3.16 -7.58
CA ALA A 196 -4.45 2.76 -6.18
C ALA A 196 -4.96 3.83 -5.21
N ILE A 197 -4.79 5.11 -5.53
CA ILE A 197 -5.22 6.21 -4.65
C ILE A 197 -6.76 6.27 -4.56
N ALA A 198 -7.46 6.06 -5.67
CA ALA A 198 -8.92 6.05 -5.71
C ALA A 198 -9.51 4.68 -5.31
N VAL A 199 -8.82 3.59 -5.63
CA VAL A 199 -9.27 2.22 -5.43
C VAL A 199 -9.10 1.80 -3.97
N MET A 200 -8.09 2.29 -3.24
CA MET A 200 -7.84 1.89 -1.85
C MET A 200 -9.03 2.15 -0.92
N PRO A 201 -9.68 3.33 -0.89
CA PRO A 201 -10.92 3.54 -0.12
C PRO A 201 -12.02 2.52 -0.45
N ALA A 202 -12.23 2.22 -1.74
CA ALA A 202 -13.22 1.25 -2.18
C ALA A 202 -12.83 -0.19 -1.79
N ALA A 203 -11.54 -0.51 -1.84
CA ALA A 203 -11.00 -1.78 -1.43
C ALA A 203 -11.15 -2.00 0.08
N VAL A 204 -10.92 -0.97 0.91
CA VAL A 204 -11.16 -1.02 2.36
C VAL A 204 -12.64 -1.25 2.66
N ALA A 205 -13.53 -0.52 1.99
CA ALA A 205 -14.98 -0.72 2.13
C ALA A 205 -15.41 -2.14 1.69
N GLY A 206 -14.92 -2.60 0.53
CA GLY A 206 -15.19 -3.95 0.02
C GLY A 206 -14.63 -5.04 0.93
N ALA A 207 -13.48 -4.82 1.56
CA ALA A 207 -12.89 -5.75 2.52
C ALA A 207 -13.72 -5.84 3.81
N ALA A 208 -14.31 -4.73 4.27
CA ALA A 208 -15.25 -4.73 5.39
C ALA A 208 -16.48 -5.61 5.07
N MET A 209 -17.10 -5.40 3.90
CA MET A 209 -18.23 -6.20 3.42
C MET A 209 -17.87 -7.67 3.24
N LEU A 210 -16.69 -7.97 2.68
CA LEU A 210 -16.19 -9.32 2.53
C LEU A 210 -16.00 -9.99 3.90
N GLY A 211 -15.43 -9.27 4.87
CA GLY A 211 -15.23 -9.75 6.24
C GLY A 211 -16.54 -10.18 6.90
N ARG A 212 -17.57 -9.33 6.82
CA ARG A 212 -18.93 -9.62 7.31
C ARG A 212 -19.53 -10.86 6.65
N ARG A 213 -19.53 -10.91 5.31
CA ARG A 213 -20.10 -12.02 4.55
C ARG A 213 -19.41 -13.35 4.84
N VAL A 214 -18.08 -13.33 4.99
CA VAL A 214 -17.29 -14.51 5.33
C VAL A 214 -17.52 -14.94 6.79
N ALA A 215 -17.78 -14.01 7.70
CA ALA A 215 -18.18 -14.28 9.07
C ALA A 215 -19.65 -14.73 9.24
N GLY A 216 -20.44 -14.70 8.16
CA GLY A 216 -21.86 -15.09 8.18
C GLY A 216 -22.79 -14.01 8.72
N GLU A 217 -22.34 -12.76 8.78
CA GLU A 217 -23.16 -11.64 9.25
C GLU A 217 -24.12 -11.17 8.14
N PRO A 218 -25.39 -10.89 8.48
CA PRO A 218 -26.33 -10.33 7.52
C PRO A 218 -25.92 -8.91 7.10
N ASP A 219 -26.03 -8.62 5.79
CA ASP A 219 -25.94 -7.26 5.25
C ASP A 219 -27.30 -6.58 5.45
N THR A 220 -27.55 -5.98 6.62
CA THR A 220 -28.78 -5.20 6.83
C THR A 220 -28.54 -3.77 6.36
N LEU A 221 -28.82 -3.50 5.08
CA LEU A 221 -28.95 -2.12 4.62
C LEU A 221 -30.18 -1.50 5.32
N PRO A 222 -30.05 -0.34 5.98
CA PRO A 222 -31.20 0.34 6.55
C PRO A 222 -32.24 0.58 5.46
N ALA A 223 -33.50 0.31 5.75
CA ALA A 223 -34.59 0.61 4.83
C ALA A 223 -34.53 2.10 4.44
N PRO A 224 -34.68 2.46 3.15
CA PRO A 224 -34.64 3.85 2.73
C PRO A 224 -35.68 4.64 3.56
N ALA A 225 -35.21 5.70 4.22
CA ALA A 225 -36.10 6.56 4.99
C ALA A 225 -37.24 7.06 4.09
N PRO A 226 -38.50 7.04 4.55
CA PRO A 226 -39.60 7.55 3.76
C PRO A 226 -39.30 8.99 3.36
N ARG A 227 -39.36 9.28 2.06
CA ARG A 227 -39.21 10.64 1.54
C ARG A 227 -40.35 11.46 2.14
N ALA A 228 -40.01 12.44 2.97
CA ALA A 228 -40.93 13.45 3.48
C ALA A 228 -41.32 14.43 2.37
#